data_AF-A0A3D3AH59-F1
#
_entry.id   AF-A0A3D3AH59-F1
#
_cell.length_a   1.000
_cell.length_b   1.000
_cell.length_c   1.000
_cell.angle_alpha   90.00
_cell.angle_beta   90.00
_cell.angle_gamma   90.00
#
_symmetry.space_group_name_H-M   'P 1'
#
loop_
_entity.id
_entity.type
_entity.pdbx_description
1 polymer ?
#
loop_
_entity_poly.entity_id
_entity_poly.type
_entity_poly.pdbx_seq_one_letter_code
_entity_poly.pdbx_strand_id
1 'polypeptide(L)'
;AFLFIPYFKDKENFELYVIKVFGRFFITIIYSAVLYGGLAAILATIDKLLGVKISSNSYYYTFLIVAGIFAPTYFLGGLPTIKNSFTKENYPNIFRVLVFYIVMPLISIYTLILYIYFAKIIILKQWPVGLVSHLVLWYAVISASVLFFISPIYKENSFAKKFMKFFPKLILPLIMLMFFSIGIRVNAYGITENRYYVIVLSLWVFGVMIYFSFAKKFKNIFLPITLSAIMIISVLGGPLSSYSISKSSQNKRLEKMLLSNNMLQDKKIVKASSISEKDKNEISSIISYFNSNHSLKDVKYLPKDFKMDDMEKTFGFQYSPNFSPQNCFYFNIMQTGEPIEISGYNYMFDSRYRYDEKESNLPFSISYDYNSNILKIYQNKDVLYTKDMNEFSKKLIDKYGLRGKGEGINPNEMCFEDENSKVKVKIQIINISGTKDPSTRNIKTNGIDFYILIKVK
;
A
#
# COMPACT_ATOMS: atom_id res chain seq x y z
N ALA A 1 -17.49 -19.28 4.13
CA ALA A 1 -18.13 -20.60 4.20
C ALA A 1 -18.29 -21.08 5.65
N PHE A 2 -17.18 -21.32 6.37
CA PHE A 2 -17.18 -21.80 7.78
C PHE A 2 -18.18 -21.09 8.70
N LEU A 3 -18.23 -19.76 8.65
CA LEU A 3 -19.12 -18.98 9.53
C LEU A 3 -20.61 -19.14 9.25
N PHE A 4 -21.04 -19.33 8.00
CA PHE A 4 -22.48 -19.23 7.64
C PHE A 4 -23.12 -20.56 7.24
N ILE A 5 -22.34 -21.57 6.83
CA ILE A 5 -22.89 -22.89 6.46
C ILE A 5 -23.68 -23.53 7.63
N PRO A 6 -23.16 -23.56 8.87
CA PRO A 6 -23.88 -24.14 10.01
C PRO A 6 -25.20 -23.43 10.33
N TYR A 7 -25.29 -22.13 10.02
CA TYR A 7 -26.43 -21.25 10.31
C TYR A 7 -27.32 -20.97 9.10
N PHE A 8 -27.11 -21.65 7.96
CA PHE A 8 -27.85 -21.36 6.73
C PHE A 8 -29.37 -21.59 6.86
N LYS A 9 -29.77 -22.57 7.69
CA LYS A 9 -31.18 -22.91 7.95
C LYS A 9 -31.81 -22.08 9.07
N ASP A 10 -31.02 -21.60 10.02
CA ASP A 10 -31.52 -20.86 11.20
C ASP A 10 -31.14 -19.38 11.09
N LYS A 11 -32.11 -18.55 10.70
CA LYS A 11 -31.84 -17.17 10.23
C LYS A 11 -31.76 -16.15 11.36
N GLU A 12 -32.17 -16.52 12.57
CA GLU A 12 -32.17 -15.60 13.71
C GLU A 12 -30.87 -15.69 14.49
N ASN A 13 -30.40 -14.55 15.00
CA ASN A 13 -29.22 -14.46 15.87
C ASN A 13 -27.88 -14.90 15.24
N PHE A 14 -27.79 -14.93 13.91
CA PHE A 14 -26.55 -15.25 13.18
C PHE A 14 -25.37 -14.38 13.64
N GLU A 15 -25.60 -13.08 13.86
CA GLU A 15 -24.57 -12.15 14.31
C GLU A 15 -24.00 -12.55 15.67
N LEU A 16 -24.85 -13.01 16.60
CA LEU A 16 -24.43 -13.47 17.93
C LEU A 16 -23.61 -14.75 17.85
N TYR A 17 -23.97 -15.69 16.97
CA TYR A 17 -23.14 -16.86 16.68
C TYR A 17 -21.75 -16.45 16.20
N VAL A 18 -21.68 -15.55 15.20
CA VAL A 18 -20.41 -15.05 14.66
C VAL A 18 -19.60 -14.37 15.75
N ILE A 19 -20.20 -13.50 16.57
CA ILE A 19 -19.53 -12.82 17.70
C ILE A 19 -18.93 -13.84 18.68
N LYS A 20 -19.66 -14.91 19.00
CA LYS A 20 -19.16 -15.95 19.90
C LYS A 20 -17.99 -16.73 19.29
N VAL A 21 -18.05 -17.03 18.00
CA VAL A 21 -16.93 -17.65 17.26
C VAL A 21 -15.70 -16.74 17.28
N PHE A 22 -15.86 -15.44 16.98
CA PHE A 22 -14.78 -14.45 17.08
C PHE A 22 -14.22 -14.33 18.50
N GLY A 23 -15.09 -14.29 19.51
CA GLY A 23 -14.68 -14.30 20.92
C GLY A 23 -13.81 -15.50 21.28
N ARG A 24 -14.21 -16.71 20.84
CA ARG A 24 -13.42 -17.92 21.01
C ARG A 24 -12.09 -17.88 20.28
N PHE A 25 -12.05 -17.27 19.11
CA PHE A 25 -10.81 -17.09 18.35
C PHE A 25 -9.81 -16.22 19.12
N PHE A 26 -10.24 -15.07 19.65
CA PHE A 26 -9.36 -14.21 20.46
C PHE A 26 -8.90 -14.87 21.76
N ILE A 27 -9.80 -15.58 22.46
CA ILE A 27 -9.43 -16.34 23.67
C ILE A 27 -8.39 -17.40 23.33
N THR A 28 -8.55 -18.11 22.21
CA THR A 28 -7.57 -19.12 21.76
C THR A 28 -6.21 -18.49 21.51
N ILE A 29 -6.14 -17.32 20.87
CA ILE A 29 -4.88 -16.60 20.64
C ILE A 29 -4.21 -16.28 21.98
N ILE A 30 -4.95 -15.73 22.95
CA ILE A 30 -4.41 -15.38 24.27
C ILE A 30 -3.87 -16.63 24.97
N TYR A 31 -4.64 -17.72 25.01
CA TYR A 31 -4.22 -18.97 25.64
C TYR A 31 -2.99 -19.57 24.96
N SER A 32 -2.94 -19.53 23.63
CA SER A 32 -1.80 -20.02 22.85
C SER A 32 -0.55 -19.17 23.07
N ALA A 33 -0.70 -17.85 23.16
CA ALA A 33 0.40 -16.93 23.46
C ALA A 33 0.96 -17.15 24.87
N VAL A 34 0.09 -17.31 25.87
CA VAL A 34 0.49 -17.63 27.25
C VAL A 34 1.17 -18.99 27.33
N LEU A 35 0.61 -20.02 26.69
CA LEU A 35 1.20 -21.36 26.67
C LEU A 35 2.58 -21.36 26.01
N TYR A 36 2.70 -20.75 24.82
CA TYR A 36 3.98 -20.64 24.13
C TYR A 36 4.99 -19.83 24.95
N GLY A 37 4.58 -18.69 25.51
CA GLY A 37 5.43 -17.86 26.36
C GLY A 37 5.95 -18.63 27.58
N GLY A 38 5.07 -19.38 28.26
CA GLY A 38 5.46 -20.24 29.38
C GLY A 38 6.45 -21.34 28.98
N LEU A 39 6.19 -22.05 27.88
CA LEU A 39 7.10 -23.08 27.38
C LEU A 39 8.45 -22.50 26.94
N ALA A 40 8.45 -21.35 26.27
CA ALA A 40 9.66 -20.65 25.87
C ALA A 40 10.47 -20.19 27.09
N ALA A 41 9.81 -19.70 28.15
CA ALA A 41 10.48 -19.33 29.39
C ALA A 41 11.11 -20.55 30.10
N ILE A 42 10.45 -21.71 30.08
CA ILE A 42 11.01 -22.96 30.60
C ILE A 42 12.25 -23.37 29.80
N LEU A 43 12.16 -23.37 28.46
CA LEU A 43 13.31 -23.69 27.60
C LEU A 43 14.49 -22.73 27.85
N ALA A 44 14.21 -21.44 28.01
CA ALA A 44 15.24 -20.44 28.31
C ALA A 44 15.87 -20.67 29.69
N THR A 45 15.07 -21.06 30.69
CA THR A 45 15.56 -21.37 32.03
C THR A 45 16.45 -22.61 32.01
N ILE A 46 16.08 -23.66 31.26
CA ILE A 46 16.91 -24.86 31.08
C ILE A 46 18.25 -24.49 30.41
N ASP A 47 18.23 -23.65 29.38
CA ASP A 47 19.44 -23.20 28.69
C ASP A 47 20.36 -22.37 29.59
N LYS A 48 19.81 -21.37 30.28
CA LYS A 48 20.59 -20.40 31.06
C LYS A 48 20.96 -20.86 32.46
N LEU A 49 20.05 -21.54 33.16
CA LEU A 49 20.24 -21.91 34.57
C LEU A 49 20.87 -23.30 34.72
N LEU A 50 20.45 -24.26 33.90
CA LEU A 50 20.93 -25.65 33.98
C LEU A 50 22.11 -25.92 33.02
N GLY A 51 22.49 -24.93 32.19
CA GLY A 51 23.61 -25.05 31.24
C GLY A 51 23.38 -26.04 30.10
N VAL A 52 22.14 -26.50 29.90
CA VAL A 52 21.78 -27.42 28.82
C VAL A 52 21.52 -26.63 27.55
N LYS A 53 22.45 -26.64 26.59
CA LYS A 53 22.33 -25.86 25.34
C LYS A 53 21.05 -26.22 24.57
N ILE A 54 20.04 -25.35 24.63
CA ILE A 54 18.80 -25.50 23.85
C ILE A 54 18.95 -24.80 22.50
N SER A 55 18.75 -25.54 21.41
CA SER A 55 18.80 -24.97 20.05
C SER A 55 17.65 -23.99 19.81
N SER A 56 17.88 -22.95 18.99
CA SER A 56 16.83 -22.01 18.56
C SER A 56 15.67 -22.71 17.83
N ASN A 57 15.96 -23.81 17.12
CA ASN A 57 14.97 -24.64 16.44
C ASN A 57 13.94 -25.22 17.42
N SER A 58 14.33 -25.53 18.66
CA SER A 58 13.42 -26.04 19.69
C SER A 58 12.30 -25.05 19.99
N TYR A 59 12.61 -23.75 20.10
CA TYR A 59 11.59 -22.70 20.30
C TYR A 59 10.61 -22.63 19.12
N TYR A 60 11.12 -22.72 17.89
CA TYR A 60 10.29 -22.73 16.70
C TYR A 60 9.39 -23.98 16.61
N TYR A 61 9.90 -25.17 16.93
CA TYR A 61 9.09 -26.39 16.99
C TYR A 61 8.02 -26.33 18.07
N THR A 62 8.34 -25.78 19.25
CA THR A 62 7.35 -25.53 20.30
C THR A 62 6.28 -24.57 19.82
N PHE A 63 6.65 -23.49 19.13
CA PHE A 63 5.68 -22.59 18.50
C PHE A 63 4.78 -23.33 17.50
N LEU A 64 5.33 -24.16 16.63
CA LEU A 64 4.56 -24.93 15.65
C LEU A 64 3.59 -25.92 16.31
N ILE A 65 4.00 -26.58 17.40
CA ILE A 65 3.11 -27.49 18.17
C ILE A 65 1.96 -26.68 18.78
N VAL A 66 2.27 -25.55 19.41
CA VAL A 66 1.24 -24.71 20.03
C VAL A 66 0.29 -24.13 18.97
N ALA A 67 0.82 -23.57 17.89
CA ALA A 67 0.03 -22.93 16.83
C ALA A 67 -0.71 -23.93 15.94
N GLY A 68 -0.15 -25.12 15.70
CA GLY A 68 -0.67 -26.12 14.77
C GLY A 68 -1.50 -27.23 15.41
N ILE A 69 -1.26 -27.55 16.68
CA ILE A 69 -1.97 -28.63 17.38
C ILE A 69 -2.86 -28.05 18.48
N PHE A 70 -2.28 -27.31 19.42
CA PHE A 70 -3.04 -26.80 20.57
C PHE A 70 -4.10 -25.78 20.13
N ALA A 71 -3.71 -24.74 19.39
CA ALA A 71 -4.61 -23.65 19.02
C ALA A 71 -5.83 -24.12 18.21
N PRO A 72 -5.69 -24.96 17.16
CA PRO A 72 -6.84 -25.43 16.40
C PRO A 72 -7.75 -26.34 17.24
N THR A 73 -7.17 -27.24 18.04
CA THR A 73 -7.93 -28.15 18.91
C THR A 73 -8.73 -27.38 19.96
N TYR A 74 -8.09 -26.42 20.63
CA TYR A 74 -8.74 -25.58 21.64
C TYR A 74 -9.84 -24.69 21.04
N PHE A 75 -9.58 -24.09 19.87
CA PHE A 75 -10.57 -23.27 19.17
C PHE A 75 -11.80 -24.09 18.77
N LEU A 76 -11.59 -25.23 18.08
CA LEU A 76 -12.66 -26.08 17.57
C LEU A 76 -13.49 -26.69 18.71
N GLY A 77 -12.85 -27.13 19.80
CA GLY A 77 -13.54 -27.65 20.98
C GLY A 77 -14.38 -26.59 21.72
N GLY A 78 -14.04 -25.31 21.57
CA GLY A 78 -14.77 -24.19 22.17
C GLY A 78 -15.93 -23.64 21.34
N LEU A 79 -16.14 -24.14 20.12
CA LEU A 79 -17.16 -23.62 19.21
C LEU A 79 -18.59 -23.88 19.72
N PRO A 80 -19.50 -22.91 19.55
CA PRO A 80 -20.90 -23.14 19.87
C PRO A 80 -21.54 -24.18 18.94
N THR A 81 -22.28 -25.13 19.51
CA THR A 81 -23.17 -26.03 18.77
C THR A 81 -24.40 -25.29 18.23
N ILE A 82 -24.92 -25.73 17.08
CA ILE A 82 -26.07 -25.14 16.37
C ILE A 82 -27.36 -25.18 17.22
N LYS A 83 -27.46 -26.13 18.16
CA LYS A 83 -28.60 -26.26 19.07
C LYS A 83 -28.64 -25.20 20.19
N ASN A 84 -27.58 -24.41 20.36
CA ASN A 84 -27.56 -23.37 21.37
C ASN A 84 -28.46 -22.21 20.93
N SER A 85 -29.42 -21.82 21.77
CA SER A 85 -30.14 -20.57 21.60
C SER A 85 -29.21 -19.40 21.95
N PHE A 86 -29.12 -18.42 21.04
CA PHE A 86 -28.38 -17.19 21.28
C PHE A 86 -29.34 -16.06 21.59
N THR A 87 -29.22 -15.48 22.78
CA THR A 87 -29.93 -14.26 23.16
C THR A 87 -28.96 -13.09 23.22
N LYS A 88 -29.49 -11.86 23.26
CA LYS A 88 -28.66 -10.64 23.33
C LYS A 88 -27.76 -10.60 24.57
N GLU A 89 -28.16 -11.27 25.63
CA GLU A 89 -27.40 -11.39 26.88
C GLU A 89 -26.08 -12.15 26.69
N ASN A 90 -25.96 -12.95 25.63
CA ASN A 90 -24.72 -13.64 25.28
C ASN A 90 -23.68 -12.73 24.61
N TYR A 91 -23.97 -11.45 24.37
CA TYR A 91 -23.00 -10.52 23.78
C TYR A 91 -21.87 -10.22 24.79
N PRO A 92 -20.59 -10.51 24.47
CA PRO A 92 -19.49 -10.30 25.41
C PRO A 92 -19.32 -8.82 25.79
N ASN A 93 -19.27 -8.52 27.09
CA ASN A 93 -19.11 -7.15 27.59
C ASN A 93 -17.88 -6.44 27.00
N ILE A 94 -16.77 -7.16 26.82
CA ILE A 94 -15.54 -6.59 26.24
C ILE A 94 -15.76 -6.06 24.82
N PHE A 95 -16.51 -6.80 23.99
CA PHE A 95 -16.86 -6.34 22.64
C PHE A 95 -17.88 -5.20 22.68
N ARG A 96 -18.81 -5.21 23.65
CA ARG A 96 -19.77 -4.12 23.81
C ARG A 96 -19.03 -2.81 24.05
N VAL A 97 -18.05 -2.82 24.96
CA VAL A 97 -17.23 -1.64 25.28
C VAL A 97 -16.41 -1.21 24.06
N LEU A 98 -15.71 -2.15 23.42
CA LEU A 98 -14.89 -1.90 22.24
C LEU A 98 -15.70 -1.23 21.13
N VAL A 99 -16.86 -1.79 20.79
CA VAL A 99 -17.65 -1.31 19.66
C VAL A 99 -18.30 0.04 19.98
N PHE A 100 -18.90 0.20 21.16
CA PHE A 100 -19.65 1.41 21.50
C PHE A 100 -18.79 2.62 21.81
N TYR A 101 -17.68 2.43 22.54
CA TYR A 101 -16.90 3.55 23.09
C TYR A 101 -15.58 3.80 22.36
N ILE A 102 -15.10 2.85 21.55
CA ILE A 102 -13.84 3.00 20.81
C ILE A 102 -14.12 3.06 19.30
N VAL A 103 -14.72 1.99 18.75
CA VAL A 103 -14.83 1.85 17.30
C VAL A 103 -15.84 2.84 16.69
N MET A 104 -17.05 2.97 17.24
CA MET A 104 -18.03 3.92 16.70
C MET A 104 -17.54 5.38 16.72
N PRO A 105 -16.98 5.92 17.82
CA PRO A 105 -16.43 7.28 17.82
C PRO A 105 -15.31 7.47 16.79
N LEU A 106 -14.38 6.51 16.66
CA LEU A 106 -13.31 6.58 15.65
C LEU A 106 -13.87 6.64 14.23
N ILE A 107 -14.88 5.83 13.93
CA ILE A 107 -15.55 5.85 12.61
C ILE A 107 -16.26 7.19 12.38
N SER A 108 -16.91 7.77 13.40
CA SER A 108 -17.51 9.11 13.28
C SER A 108 -16.48 10.19 12.98
N ILE A 109 -15.33 10.19 13.66
CA ILE A 109 -14.23 11.15 13.41
C ILE A 109 -13.67 10.96 12.00
N TYR A 110 -13.42 9.70 11.59
CA TYR A 110 -12.92 9.42 10.25
C TYR A 110 -13.91 9.83 9.16
N THR A 111 -15.22 9.65 9.40
CA THR A 111 -16.28 10.15 8.50
C THR A 111 -16.15 11.65 8.30
N LEU A 112 -15.96 12.40 9.39
CA LEU A 112 -15.78 13.85 9.33
C LEU A 112 -14.56 14.24 8.50
N ILE A 113 -13.43 13.57 8.69
CA ILE A 113 -12.21 13.79 7.89
C ILE A 113 -12.47 13.52 6.41
N LEU A 114 -13.15 12.42 6.07
CA LEU A 114 -13.50 12.12 4.68
C LEU A 114 -14.42 13.17 4.06
N TYR A 115 -15.35 13.73 4.83
CA TYR A 115 -16.22 14.81 4.36
C TYR A 115 -15.50 16.14 4.17
N ILE A 116 -14.56 16.48 5.05
CA ILE A 116 -13.67 17.64 4.87
C ILE A 116 -12.86 17.46 3.57
N TYR A 117 -12.33 16.26 3.35
CA TYR A 117 -11.60 15.95 2.13
C TYR A 117 -12.48 15.96 0.88
N PHE A 118 -13.72 15.46 0.98
CA PHE A 118 -14.71 15.54 -0.10
C PHE A 118 -15.04 16.99 -0.47
N ALA A 119 -15.22 17.87 0.52
CA ALA A 119 -15.41 19.30 0.28
C ALA A 119 -14.20 19.92 -0.43
N LYS A 120 -12.97 19.55 -0.01
CA LYS A 120 -11.73 19.98 -0.68
C LYS A 120 -11.70 19.58 -2.16
N ILE A 121 -12.13 18.37 -2.52
CA ILE A 121 -12.17 17.91 -3.92
C ILE A 121 -13.17 18.75 -4.73
N ILE A 122 -14.37 19.01 -4.20
CA ILE A 122 -15.40 19.79 -4.91
C ILE A 122 -14.93 21.23 -5.15
N ILE A 123 -14.33 21.86 -4.13
CA ILE A 123 -13.89 23.26 -4.21
C ILE A 123 -12.70 23.40 -5.17
N LEU A 124 -11.67 22.56 -5.03
CA LEU A 124 -10.46 22.66 -5.84
C LEU A 124 -10.63 22.08 -7.25
N LYS A 125 -11.68 21.27 -7.48
CA LYS A 125 -11.90 20.49 -8.72
C LYS A 125 -10.68 19.64 -9.14
N GLN A 126 -9.76 19.41 -8.22
CA GLN A 126 -8.56 18.61 -8.44
C GLN A 126 -8.79 17.22 -7.88
N TRP A 127 -8.80 16.22 -8.77
CA TRP A 127 -8.96 14.83 -8.38
C TRP A 127 -7.60 14.26 -7.98
N PRO A 128 -7.40 13.92 -6.70
CA PRO A 128 -6.19 13.26 -6.24
C PRO A 128 -5.98 11.91 -6.94
N VAL A 129 -4.74 11.68 -7.36
CA VAL A 129 -4.33 10.43 -8.01
C VAL A 129 -4.31 9.32 -6.97
N GLY A 130 -4.79 8.12 -7.30
CA GLY A 130 -4.43 6.94 -6.50
C GLY A 130 -5.31 6.67 -5.29
N LEU A 131 -5.45 7.66 -4.42
CA LEU A 131 -5.59 7.43 -2.99
C LEU A 131 -7.06 7.28 -2.52
N VAL A 132 -7.96 8.10 -3.04
CA VAL A 132 -9.33 8.25 -2.51
C VAL A 132 -10.13 6.96 -2.59
N SER A 133 -10.03 6.27 -3.72
CA SER A 133 -10.79 5.05 -3.94
C SER A 133 -10.44 3.96 -2.93
N HIS A 134 -9.16 3.79 -2.59
CA HIS A 134 -8.75 2.78 -1.62
C HIS A 134 -9.11 3.18 -0.19
N LEU A 135 -8.94 4.47 0.16
CA LEU A 135 -9.29 4.98 1.49
C LEU A 135 -10.78 4.82 1.78
N VAL A 136 -11.65 5.18 0.83
CA VAL A 136 -13.10 5.07 1.00
C VAL A 136 -13.55 3.60 0.99
N LEU A 137 -12.97 2.76 0.12
CA LEU A 137 -13.35 1.35 0.01
C LEU A 137 -13.10 0.59 1.32
N TRP A 138 -11.86 0.59 1.82
CA TRP A 138 -11.52 -0.14 3.04
C TRP A 138 -12.29 0.38 4.23
N TYR A 139 -12.43 1.70 4.32
CA TYR A 139 -13.24 2.34 5.34
C TYR A 139 -14.70 1.88 5.30
N ALA A 140 -15.33 1.83 4.11
CA ALA A 140 -16.70 1.38 3.96
C ALA A 140 -16.88 -0.09 4.32
N VAL A 141 -15.92 -0.95 3.95
CA VAL A 141 -15.93 -2.39 4.30
C VAL A 141 -15.83 -2.58 5.82
N ILE A 142 -14.89 -1.90 6.47
CA ILE A 142 -14.76 -1.93 7.94
C ILE A 142 -16.06 -1.45 8.59
N SER A 143 -16.62 -0.36 8.08
CA SER A 143 -17.86 0.19 8.60
C SER A 143 -19.04 -0.77 8.44
N ALA A 144 -19.12 -1.51 7.33
CA ALA A 144 -20.13 -2.56 7.13
C ALA A 144 -19.97 -3.68 8.16
N SER A 145 -18.74 -4.12 8.45
CA SER A 145 -18.46 -5.09 9.49
C SER A 145 -18.86 -4.58 10.88
N VAL A 146 -18.63 -3.30 11.17
CA VAL A 146 -19.03 -2.70 12.45
C VAL A 146 -20.56 -2.63 12.59
N LEU A 147 -21.28 -2.24 11.54
CA LEU A 147 -22.76 -2.30 11.53
C LEU A 147 -23.27 -3.72 11.76
N PHE A 148 -22.61 -4.73 11.18
CA PHE A 148 -22.91 -6.14 11.44
C PHE A 148 -22.75 -6.49 12.92
N PHE A 149 -21.65 -6.08 13.57
CA PHE A 149 -21.41 -6.38 14.99
C PHE A 149 -22.30 -5.59 15.96
N ILE A 150 -22.81 -4.43 15.54
CA ILE A 150 -23.71 -3.59 16.32
C ILE A 150 -25.17 -4.06 16.21
N SER A 151 -25.56 -4.69 15.09
CA SER A 151 -26.96 -5.03 14.79
C SER A 151 -27.73 -5.77 15.89
N PRO A 152 -27.16 -6.70 16.70
CA PRO A 152 -27.95 -7.36 17.75
C PRO A 152 -28.21 -6.46 18.97
N ILE A 153 -27.32 -5.50 19.25
CA ILE A 153 -27.30 -4.72 20.51
C ILE A 153 -27.55 -3.20 20.32
N TYR A 154 -27.76 -2.73 19.09
CA TYR A 154 -27.88 -1.30 18.77
C TYR A 154 -28.98 -0.53 19.54
N LYS A 155 -29.96 -1.24 20.12
CA LYS A 155 -31.04 -0.63 20.93
C LYS A 155 -30.64 -0.35 22.38
N GLU A 156 -29.54 -0.93 22.86
CA GLU A 156 -29.06 -0.76 24.25
C GLU A 156 -28.46 0.63 24.50
N ASN A 157 -28.04 1.32 23.44
CA ASN A 157 -27.35 2.60 23.53
C ASN A 157 -27.94 3.61 22.53
N SER A 158 -28.22 4.83 22.99
CA SER A 158 -28.85 5.87 22.16
C SER A 158 -27.95 6.34 21.01
N PHE A 159 -26.64 6.41 21.22
CA PHE A 159 -25.65 6.70 20.19
C PHE A 159 -25.59 5.59 19.15
N ALA A 160 -25.55 4.32 19.57
CA ALA A 160 -25.61 3.17 18.65
C ALA A 160 -26.88 3.16 17.80
N LYS A 161 -28.04 3.51 18.40
CA LYS A 161 -29.31 3.62 17.67
C LYS A 161 -29.30 4.70 16.61
N LYS A 162 -28.73 5.87 16.92
CA LYS A 162 -28.55 6.98 15.94
C LYS A 162 -27.55 6.56 14.86
N PHE A 163 -26.42 5.97 15.25
CA PHE A 163 -25.39 5.49 14.34
C PHE A 163 -25.98 4.52 13.32
N MET A 164 -26.68 3.46 13.76
CA MET A 164 -27.30 2.47 12.88
C MET A 164 -28.33 3.07 11.90
N LYS A 165 -28.98 4.19 12.27
CA LYS A 165 -30.00 4.86 11.43
C LYS A 165 -29.39 5.81 10.40
N PHE A 166 -28.36 6.57 10.78
CA PHE A 166 -27.85 7.67 9.97
C PHE A 166 -26.55 7.33 9.24
N PHE A 167 -25.65 6.59 9.89
CA PHE A 167 -24.34 6.28 9.33
C PHE A 167 -24.39 5.59 7.96
N PRO A 168 -25.25 4.55 7.74
CA PRO A 168 -25.35 3.91 6.43
C PRO A 168 -25.72 4.87 5.30
N LYS A 169 -26.46 5.96 5.60
CA LYS A 169 -26.86 6.98 4.63
C LYS A 169 -25.74 7.99 4.40
N LEU A 170 -25.02 8.37 5.45
CA LEU A 170 -23.89 9.31 5.39
C LEU A 170 -22.74 8.76 4.55
N ILE A 171 -22.50 7.45 4.53
CA ILE A 171 -21.40 6.90 3.75
C ILE A 171 -21.73 6.76 2.25
N LEU A 172 -23.00 6.75 1.85
CA LEU A 172 -23.39 6.58 0.44
C LEU A 172 -22.83 7.68 -0.48
N PRO A 173 -22.92 8.99 -0.15
CA PRO A 173 -22.27 10.03 -0.95
C PRO A 173 -20.76 9.83 -1.13
N LEU A 174 -20.07 9.35 -0.09
CA LEU A 174 -18.63 9.07 -0.14
C LEU A 174 -18.33 7.89 -1.08
N ILE A 175 -19.16 6.84 -1.05
CA ILE A 175 -19.05 5.70 -1.98
C ILE A 175 -19.34 6.15 -3.42
N MET A 176 -20.32 7.05 -3.63
CA MET A 176 -20.58 7.62 -4.95
C MET A 176 -19.36 8.39 -5.50
N LEU A 177 -18.73 9.21 -4.66
CA LEU A 177 -17.48 9.88 -5.01
C LEU A 177 -16.38 8.87 -5.42
N MET A 178 -16.27 7.77 -4.68
CA MET A 178 -15.33 6.70 -5.04
C MET A 178 -15.64 6.10 -6.41
N PHE A 179 -16.91 5.88 -6.77
CA PHE A 179 -17.30 5.42 -8.11
C PHE A 179 -16.85 6.39 -9.21
N PHE A 180 -16.98 7.70 -9.00
CA PHE A 180 -16.45 8.69 -9.93
C PHE A 180 -14.92 8.59 -10.06
N SER A 181 -14.19 8.50 -8.93
CA SER A 181 -12.73 8.41 -8.93
C SER A 181 -12.20 7.17 -9.64
N ILE A 182 -12.82 5.99 -9.43
CA ILE A 182 -12.42 4.76 -10.13
C ILE A 182 -12.86 4.79 -11.60
N GLY A 183 -14.02 5.38 -11.91
CA GLY A 183 -14.53 5.54 -13.27
C GLY A 183 -13.57 6.32 -14.18
N ILE A 184 -12.99 7.41 -13.69
CA ILE A 184 -11.96 8.18 -14.41
C ILE A 184 -10.78 7.28 -14.81
N ARG A 185 -10.31 6.42 -13.89
CA ARG A 185 -9.18 5.52 -14.15
C ARG A 185 -9.52 4.37 -15.06
N VAL A 186 -10.71 3.81 -14.94
CA VAL A 186 -11.20 2.78 -15.85
C VAL A 186 -11.31 3.33 -17.26
N ASN A 187 -11.79 4.57 -17.41
CA ASN A 187 -11.86 5.23 -18.72
C ASN A 187 -10.47 5.49 -19.32
N ALA A 188 -9.50 5.93 -18.51
CA ALA A 188 -8.14 6.23 -18.98
C ALA A 188 -7.31 4.97 -19.31
N TYR A 189 -7.39 3.94 -18.44
CA TYR A 189 -6.44 2.83 -18.44
C TYR A 189 -7.09 1.45 -18.63
N GLY A 190 -8.41 1.40 -18.81
CA GLY A 190 -9.17 0.15 -18.83
C GLY A 190 -9.25 -0.55 -17.47
N ILE A 191 -9.90 -1.71 -17.47
CA ILE A 191 -10.03 -2.56 -16.30
C ILE A 191 -8.81 -3.48 -16.21
N THR A 192 -8.21 -3.53 -15.02
CA THR A 192 -7.22 -4.53 -14.58
C THR A 192 -7.80 -5.28 -13.38
N GLU A 193 -7.18 -6.38 -12.95
CA GLU A 193 -7.66 -7.21 -11.84
C GLU A 193 -7.87 -6.36 -10.58
N ASN A 194 -6.88 -5.53 -10.24
CA ASN A 194 -6.96 -4.65 -9.07
C ASN A 194 -8.16 -3.69 -9.16
N ARG A 195 -8.40 -3.08 -10.32
CA ARG A 195 -9.54 -2.17 -10.52
C ARG A 195 -10.86 -2.93 -10.52
N TYR A 196 -10.88 -4.14 -11.06
CA TYR A 196 -12.04 -5.02 -11.03
C TYR A 196 -12.46 -5.33 -9.59
N TYR A 197 -11.54 -5.77 -8.73
CA TYR A 197 -11.85 -6.06 -7.32
C TYR A 197 -12.32 -4.83 -6.57
N VAL A 198 -11.72 -3.65 -6.84
CA VAL A 198 -12.19 -2.38 -6.28
C VAL A 198 -13.65 -2.13 -6.67
N ILE A 199 -13.99 -2.25 -7.96
CA ILE A 199 -15.36 -1.99 -8.46
C ILE A 199 -16.36 -2.97 -7.83
N VAL A 200 -16.05 -4.27 -7.88
CA VAL A 200 -16.94 -5.32 -7.38
C VAL A 200 -17.17 -5.20 -5.88
N LEU A 201 -16.11 -4.97 -5.09
CA LEU A 201 -16.23 -4.76 -3.66
C LEU A 201 -16.96 -3.45 -3.33
N SER A 202 -16.75 -2.40 -4.14
CA SER A 202 -17.48 -1.12 -4.03
C SER A 202 -18.97 -1.30 -4.26
N LEU A 203 -19.36 -2.07 -5.28
CA LEU A 203 -20.77 -2.38 -5.57
C LEU A 203 -21.39 -3.20 -4.44
N TRP A 204 -20.67 -4.18 -3.91
CA TRP A 204 -21.14 -4.98 -2.78
C TRP A 204 -21.35 -4.11 -1.54
N VAL A 205 -20.36 -3.31 -1.13
CA VAL A 205 -20.48 -2.47 0.08
C VAL A 205 -21.54 -1.38 -0.10
N PHE A 206 -21.69 -0.82 -1.30
CA PHE A 206 -22.78 0.10 -1.62
C PHE A 206 -24.15 -0.55 -1.39
N GLY A 207 -24.34 -1.76 -1.90
CA GLY A 207 -25.56 -2.55 -1.68
C GLY A 207 -25.81 -2.84 -0.20
N VAL A 208 -24.76 -3.15 0.57
CA VAL A 208 -24.85 -3.36 2.02
C VAL A 208 -25.27 -2.08 2.75
N MET A 209 -24.73 -0.92 2.36
CA MET A 209 -25.11 0.37 2.97
C MET A 209 -26.54 0.80 2.62
N ILE A 210 -26.99 0.51 1.39
CA ILE A 210 -28.40 0.65 1.01
C ILE A 210 -29.27 -0.25 1.89
N TYR A 211 -28.90 -1.52 2.02
CA TYR A 211 -29.62 -2.46 2.87
C TYR A 211 -29.78 -1.94 4.31
N PHE A 212 -28.69 -1.54 4.96
CA PHE A 212 -28.76 -1.00 6.33
C PHE A 212 -29.52 0.33 6.42
N SER A 213 -29.55 1.13 5.35
CA SER A 213 -30.28 2.40 5.31
C SER A 213 -31.80 2.24 5.34
N PHE A 214 -32.33 1.13 4.82
CA PHE A 214 -33.77 0.91 4.62
C PHE A 214 -34.34 -0.32 5.33
N ALA A 215 -33.49 -1.25 5.80
CA ALA A 215 -33.96 -2.46 6.46
C ALA A 215 -34.71 -2.15 7.78
N LYS A 216 -35.94 -2.67 7.89
CA LYS A 216 -36.72 -2.62 9.14
C LYS A 216 -36.31 -3.71 10.13
N LYS A 217 -35.82 -4.85 9.64
CA LYS A 217 -35.29 -5.98 10.40
C LYS A 217 -33.99 -6.45 9.74
N PHE A 218 -32.96 -6.63 10.55
CA PHE A 218 -31.64 -7.08 10.09
C PHE A 218 -31.61 -8.61 10.01
N LYS A 219 -31.22 -9.14 8.84
CA LYS A 219 -31.01 -10.56 8.55
C LYS A 219 -29.64 -10.71 7.93
N ASN A 220 -28.60 -10.42 8.71
CA ASN A 220 -27.28 -10.09 8.17
C ASN A 220 -26.49 -11.29 7.63
N ILE A 221 -27.05 -12.51 7.67
CA ILE A 221 -26.43 -13.71 7.09
C ILE A 221 -26.16 -13.57 5.59
N PHE A 222 -26.94 -12.77 4.86
CA PHE A 222 -26.69 -12.56 3.43
C PHE A 222 -25.37 -11.82 3.17
N LEU A 223 -24.85 -11.02 4.11
CA LEU A 223 -23.61 -10.26 3.90
C LEU A 223 -22.44 -11.20 3.58
N PRO A 224 -22.04 -12.14 4.46
CA PRO A 224 -20.94 -13.05 4.15
C PRO A 224 -21.27 -14.02 3.01
N ILE A 225 -22.54 -14.39 2.81
CA ILE A 225 -22.96 -15.25 1.69
C ILE A 225 -22.72 -14.54 0.34
N THR A 226 -23.27 -13.33 0.18
CA THR A 226 -23.15 -12.56 -1.05
C THR A 226 -21.71 -12.16 -1.32
N LEU A 227 -20.94 -11.78 -0.29
CA LEU A 227 -19.51 -11.50 -0.43
C LEU A 227 -18.76 -12.74 -0.92
N SER A 228 -19.02 -13.91 -0.33
CA SER A 228 -18.37 -15.17 -0.75
C SER A 228 -18.73 -15.53 -2.19
N ALA A 229 -20.01 -15.43 -2.57
CA ALA A 229 -20.47 -15.72 -3.92
C ALA A 229 -19.83 -14.78 -4.95
N ILE A 230 -19.80 -13.48 -4.67
CA ILE A 230 -19.16 -12.47 -5.53
C ILE A 230 -17.67 -12.76 -5.69
N MET A 231 -16.96 -13.12 -4.62
CA MET A 231 -15.54 -13.47 -4.70
C MET A 231 -15.28 -14.74 -5.50
N ILE A 232 -16.12 -15.77 -5.36
CA ILE A 232 -16.02 -17.00 -6.16
C ILE A 232 -16.27 -16.68 -7.63
N ILE A 233 -17.32 -15.93 -7.97
CA ILE A 233 -17.61 -15.53 -9.36
C ILE A 233 -16.48 -14.67 -9.93
N SER A 234 -15.90 -13.79 -9.11
CA SER A 234 -14.77 -12.94 -9.49
C SER A 234 -13.52 -13.73 -9.88
N VAL A 235 -13.33 -14.95 -9.37
CA VAL A 235 -12.15 -15.78 -9.67
C VAL A 235 -12.49 -16.90 -10.66
N LEU A 236 -13.59 -17.61 -10.43
CA LEU A 236 -13.97 -18.83 -11.15
C LEU A 236 -15.13 -18.65 -12.13
N GLY A 237 -15.76 -17.47 -12.17
CA GLY A 237 -16.96 -17.21 -12.98
C GLY A 237 -16.72 -17.11 -14.49
N GLY A 238 -15.62 -17.68 -15.00
CA GLY A 238 -15.29 -17.72 -16.43
C GLY A 238 -15.33 -16.34 -17.08
N PRO A 239 -16.34 -16.00 -17.91
CA PRO A 239 -16.48 -14.69 -18.54
C PRO A 239 -16.61 -13.51 -17.57
N LEU A 240 -17.16 -13.74 -16.36
CA LEU A 240 -17.34 -12.72 -15.35
C LEU A 240 -16.14 -12.57 -14.40
N SER A 241 -15.13 -13.44 -14.53
CA SER A 241 -13.94 -13.37 -13.69
C SER A 241 -13.13 -12.11 -13.96
N SER A 242 -12.34 -11.71 -12.95
CA SER A 242 -11.38 -10.61 -13.02
C SER A 242 -10.41 -10.78 -14.19
N TYR A 243 -9.92 -12.01 -14.42
CA TYR A 243 -9.01 -12.35 -15.50
C TYR A 243 -9.65 -12.14 -16.88
N SER A 244 -10.83 -12.71 -17.13
CA SER A 244 -11.50 -12.59 -18.43
C SER A 244 -11.88 -11.15 -18.77
N ILE A 245 -12.42 -10.41 -17.80
CA ILE A 245 -12.80 -9.01 -18.00
C ILE A 245 -11.58 -8.13 -18.23
N SER A 246 -10.50 -8.34 -17.48
CA SER A 246 -9.27 -7.56 -17.66
C SER A 246 -8.60 -7.86 -19.00
N LYS A 247 -8.48 -9.15 -19.38
CA LYS A 247 -7.97 -9.54 -20.70
C LYS A 247 -8.79 -8.94 -21.84
N SER A 248 -10.12 -8.99 -21.75
CA SER A 248 -11.02 -8.38 -22.74
C SER A 248 -10.87 -6.87 -22.79
N SER A 249 -10.80 -6.19 -21.65
CA SER A 249 -10.61 -4.75 -21.57
C SER A 249 -9.28 -4.31 -22.17
N GLN A 250 -8.18 -5.00 -21.87
CA GLN A 250 -6.85 -4.63 -22.36
C GLN A 250 -6.70 -4.95 -23.86
N ASN A 251 -7.27 -6.06 -24.34
CA ASN A 251 -7.32 -6.35 -25.78
C ASN A 251 -8.12 -5.30 -26.56
N LYS A 252 -9.30 -4.89 -26.07
CA LYS A 252 -10.09 -3.82 -26.71
C LYS A 252 -9.35 -2.48 -26.74
N ARG A 253 -8.58 -2.19 -25.68
CA ARG A 253 -7.75 -0.98 -25.60
C ARG A 253 -6.62 -1.01 -26.63
N LEU A 254 -5.92 -2.14 -26.73
CA LEU A 254 -4.88 -2.36 -27.74
C LEU A 254 -5.45 -2.24 -29.16
N GLU A 255 -6.58 -2.89 -29.42
CA GLU A 255 -7.29 -2.82 -30.70
C GLU A 255 -7.59 -1.38 -31.12
N LYS A 256 -8.15 -0.59 -30.19
CA LYS A 256 -8.46 0.81 -30.44
C LYS A 256 -7.21 1.62 -30.79
N MET A 257 -6.09 1.39 -30.10
CA MET A 257 -4.82 2.09 -30.34
C MET A 257 -4.18 1.68 -31.67
N LEU A 258 -4.27 0.39 -32.03
CA LEU A 258 -3.76 -0.09 -33.31
C LEU A 258 -4.58 0.47 -34.48
N LEU A 259 -5.91 0.49 -34.36
CA LEU A 259 -6.78 1.08 -35.38
C LEU A 259 -6.57 2.59 -35.52
N SER A 260 -6.46 3.34 -34.41
CA SER A 260 -6.25 4.79 -34.47
C SER A 260 -4.90 5.20 -35.08
N ASN A 261 -3.91 4.31 -35.03
CA ASN A 261 -2.57 4.52 -35.58
C ASN A 261 -2.36 3.80 -36.93
N ASN A 262 -3.42 3.28 -37.57
CA ASN A 262 -3.35 2.52 -38.83
C ASN A 262 -2.38 1.32 -38.78
N MET A 263 -2.23 0.69 -37.62
CA MET A 263 -1.33 -0.44 -37.37
C MET A 263 -2.03 -1.80 -37.47
N LEU A 264 -3.27 -1.85 -37.94
CA LEU A 264 -4.04 -3.09 -38.04
C LEU A 264 -4.62 -3.22 -39.45
N GLN A 265 -4.10 -4.19 -40.21
CA GLN A 265 -4.59 -4.54 -41.56
C GLN A 265 -4.82 -6.06 -41.63
N ASP A 266 -5.98 -6.49 -42.12
CA ASP A 266 -6.34 -7.92 -42.22
C ASP A 266 -6.14 -8.72 -40.92
N LYS A 267 -6.44 -8.09 -39.77
CA LYS A 267 -6.25 -8.64 -38.40
C LYS A 267 -4.78 -8.94 -38.04
N LYS A 268 -3.82 -8.38 -38.78
CA LYS A 268 -2.38 -8.46 -38.47
C LYS A 268 -1.84 -7.08 -38.14
N ILE A 269 -0.89 -7.05 -37.21
CA ILE A 269 -0.19 -5.83 -36.86
C ILE A 269 0.75 -5.46 -38.02
N VAL A 270 0.65 -4.23 -38.49
CA VAL A 270 1.56 -3.64 -39.46
C VAL A 270 2.33 -2.52 -38.77
N LYS A 271 3.62 -2.38 -39.11
CA LYS A 271 4.48 -1.34 -38.54
C LYS A 271 3.92 0.04 -38.88
N ALA A 272 3.83 0.92 -37.88
CA ALA A 272 3.48 2.32 -38.12
C ALA A 272 4.64 3.05 -38.80
N SER A 273 4.35 3.93 -39.76
CA SER A 273 5.33 4.89 -40.29
C SER A 273 5.62 6.02 -39.30
N SER A 274 4.64 6.39 -38.48
CA SER A 274 4.80 7.31 -37.35
C SER A 274 3.73 7.05 -36.28
N ILE A 275 4.11 7.06 -35.00
CA ILE A 275 3.23 6.86 -33.85
C ILE A 275 3.69 7.79 -32.71
N SER A 276 2.73 8.34 -31.96
CA SER A 276 3.04 9.22 -30.84
C SER A 276 3.74 8.48 -29.69
N GLU A 277 4.66 9.15 -28.98
CA GLU A 277 5.31 8.57 -27.79
C GLU A 277 4.31 8.11 -26.73
N LYS A 278 3.19 8.83 -26.60
CA LYS A 278 2.10 8.44 -25.71
C LYS A 278 1.52 7.07 -26.08
N ASP A 279 1.21 6.85 -27.35
CA ASP A 279 0.64 5.57 -27.79
C ASP A 279 1.67 4.45 -27.77
N LYS A 280 2.96 4.73 -28.05
CA LYS A 280 4.05 3.76 -27.84
C LYS A 280 4.11 3.28 -26.40
N ASN A 281 4.06 4.21 -25.44
CA ASN A 281 4.09 3.91 -24.01
C ASN A 281 2.85 3.11 -23.58
N GLU A 282 1.67 3.48 -24.09
CA GLU A 282 0.43 2.80 -23.74
C GLU A 282 0.34 1.38 -24.32
N ILE A 283 0.75 1.18 -25.58
CA ILE A 283 0.86 -0.15 -26.19
C ILE A 283 1.88 -0.98 -25.39
N SER A 284 3.07 -0.43 -25.13
CA SER A 284 4.10 -1.11 -24.32
C SER A 284 3.59 -1.49 -22.94
N SER A 285 2.80 -0.63 -22.28
CA SER A 285 2.17 -0.93 -20.99
C SER A 285 1.18 -2.08 -21.07
N ILE A 286 0.40 -2.19 -22.14
CA ILE A 286 -0.55 -3.29 -22.33
C ILE A 286 0.22 -4.60 -22.52
N ILE A 287 1.22 -4.62 -23.39
CA ILE A 287 2.05 -5.81 -23.64
C ILE A 287 2.77 -6.24 -22.35
N SER A 288 3.36 -5.28 -21.62
CA SER A 288 4.00 -5.53 -20.32
C SER A 288 3.03 -6.11 -19.29
N TYR A 289 1.78 -5.63 -19.29
CA TYR A 289 0.74 -6.13 -18.40
C TYR A 289 0.40 -7.60 -18.69
N PHE A 290 0.28 -7.99 -19.96
CA PHE A 290 0.08 -9.40 -20.32
C PHE A 290 1.32 -10.26 -20.00
N ASN A 291 2.53 -9.76 -20.24
CA ASN A 291 3.76 -10.48 -19.93
C ASN A 291 3.94 -10.75 -18.42
N SER A 292 3.48 -9.81 -17.57
CA SER A 292 3.67 -9.89 -16.12
C SER A 292 2.53 -10.61 -15.39
N ASN A 293 1.29 -10.47 -15.87
CA ASN A 293 0.10 -10.92 -15.14
C ASN A 293 -0.68 -12.05 -15.85
N HIS A 294 -0.39 -12.31 -17.13
CA HIS A 294 -1.10 -13.29 -17.96
C HIS A 294 -0.12 -14.01 -18.90
N SER A 295 -0.57 -14.38 -20.10
CA SER A 295 0.27 -14.84 -21.19
C SER A 295 0.22 -13.85 -22.36
N LEU A 296 1.34 -13.66 -23.05
CA LEU A 296 1.36 -12.93 -24.33
C LEU A 296 0.49 -13.61 -25.40
N LYS A 297 0.22 -14.91 -25.27
CA LYS A 297 -0.69 -15.67 -26.14
C LYS A 297 -2.16 -15.25 -25.99
N ASP A 298 -2.50 -14.58 -24.89
CA ASP A 298 -3.85 -14.04 -24.67
C ASP A 298 -4.09 -12.70 -25.41
N VAL A 299 -3.06 -12.15 -26.06
CA VAL A 299 -3.18 -10.92 -26.84
C VAL A 299 -3.64 -11.26 -28.26
N LYS A 300 -4.82 -10.76 -28.64
CA LYS A 300 -5.56 -11.20 -29.83
C LYS A 300 -4.82 -11.03 -31.15
N TYR A 301 -4.01 -9.97 -31.28
CA TYR A 301 -3.35 -9.57 -32.53
C TYR A 301 -1.84 -9.88 -32.56
N LEU A 302 -1.29 -10.45 -31.49
CA LEU A 302 0.13 -10.83 -31.46
C LEU A 302 0.36 -12.18 -32.16
N PRO A 303 1.54 -12.37 -32.77
CA PRO A 303 2.03 -13.70 -33.15
C PRO A 303 2.05 -14.65 -31.94
N LYS A 304 1.75 -15.94 -32.15
CA LYS A 304 1.66 -16.94 -31.06
C LYS A 304 3.00 -17.21 -30.35
N ASP A 305 4.10 -16.94 -31.06
CA ASP A 305 5.49 -17.09 -30.66
C ASP A 305 6.15 -15.77 -30.26
N PHE A 306 5.38 -14.68 -30.19
CA PHE A 306 5.87 -13.34 -29.85
C PHE A 306 6.60 -13.33 -28.50
N LYS A 307 7.81 -12.78 -28.50
CA LYS A 307 8.60 -12.44 -27.32
C LYS A 307 8.72 -10.94 -27.17
N MET A 308 9.06 -10.47 -25.97
CA MET A 308 9.25 -9.03 -25.73
C MET A 308 10.31 -8.42 -26.66
N ASP A 309 11.34 -9.19 -27.03
CA ASP A 309 12.39 -8.76 -27.96
C ASP A 309 11.87 -8.54 -29.40
N ASP A 310 10.72 -9.12 -29.76
CA ASP A 310 10.08 -8.95 -31.07
C ASP A 310 9.31 -7.62 -31.17
N MET A 311 9.28 -6.79 -30.12
CA MET A 311 8.49 -5.55 -30.08
C MET A 311 8.79 -4.63 -31.28
N GLU A 312 10.06 -4.37 -31.56
CA GLU A 312 10.49 -3.53 -32.69
C GLU A 312 10.14 -4.17 -34.04
N LYS A 313 10.26 -5.50 -34.13
CA LYS A 313 9.93 -6.26 -35.33
C LYS A 313 8.43 -6.26 -35.62
N THR A 314 7.58 -6.35 -34.60
CA THR A 314 6.11 -6.43 -34.75
C THR A 314 5.46 -5.05 -34.86
N PHE A 315 5.83 -4.11 -33.99
CA PHE A 315 5.17 -2.81 -33.89
C PHE A 315 5.93 -1.68 -34.62
N GLY A 316 7.21 -1.87 -34.95
CA GLY A 316 8.04 -0.84 -35.57
C GLY A 316 8.67 0.16 -34.59
N PHE A 317 8.61 -0.12 -33.29
CA PHE A 317 9.26 0.68 -32.25
C PHE A 317 9.71 -0.20 -31.07
N GLN A 318 10.76 0.23 -30.37
CA GLN A 318 11.28 -0.48 -29.21
C GLN A 318 10.33 -0.39 -28.02
N TYR A 319 10.34 -1.44 -27.18
CA TYR A 319 9.58 -1.44 -25.93
C TYR A 319 9.95 -0.22 -25.07
N SER A 320 8.95 0.57 -24.70
CA SER A 320 9.12 1.73 -23.83
C SER A 320 8.36 1.52 -22.52
N PRO A 321 9.04 1.24 -21.39
CA PRO A 321 8.36 1.08 -20.11
C PRO A 321 7.70 2.39 -19.66
N ASN A 322 6.47 2.29 -19.13
CA ASN A 322 5.69 3.40 -18.56
C ASN A 322 6.43 4.16 -17.42
N PHE A 323 7.48 3.56 -16.87
CA PHE A 323 8.51 4.23 -16.11
C PHE A 323 9.71 4.37 -17.03
N SER A 324 9.93 5.55 -17.62
CA SER A 324 11.16 5.75 -18.38
C SER A 324 12.32 5.93 -17.40
N PRO A 325 13.25 4.96 -17.25
CA PRO A 325 14.49 5.18 -16.51
C PRO A 325 15.33 6.31 -17.13
N GLN A 326 14.99 6.80 -18.32
CA GLN A 326 15.69 7.89 -19.01
C GLN A 326 15.61 9.23 -18.26
N ASN A 327 14.63 9.40 -17.36
CA ASN A 327 14.49 10.62 -16.56
C ASN A 327 14.91 10.44 -15.10
N CYS A 328 15.34 9.25 -14.70
CA CYS A 328 15.85 8.98 -13.37
C CYS A 328 17.37 9.02 -13.39
N PHE A 329 17.97 9.51 -12.31
CA PHE A 329 19.40 9.35 -12.08
C PHE A 329 19.64 8.62 -10.77
N TYR A 330 20.66 7.77 -10.76
CA TYR A 330 21.17 7.12 -9.56
C TYR A 330 22.70 7.09 -9.61
N PHE A 331 23.34 7.69 -8.62
CA PHE A 331 24.78 7.69 -8.45
C PHE A 331 25.14 7.08 -7.10
N ASN A 332 26.16 6.25 -7.08
CA ASN A 332 26.62 5.53 -5.90
C ASN A 332 28.15 5.55 -5.86
N ILE A 333 28.72 5.66 -4.67
CA ILE A 333 30.17 5.66 -4.47
C ILE A 333 30.76 4.26 -4.63
N MET A 334 31.86 4.14 -5.36
CA MET A 334 32.63 2.91 -5.44
C MET A 334 33.20 2.58 -4.07
N GLN A 335 32.91 1.37 -3.57
CA GLN A 335 33.43 0.90 -2.28
C GLN A 335 34.88 0.43 -2.46
N THR A 336 35.83 1.35 -2.29
CA THR A 336 37.27 1.07 -2.39
C THR A 336 37.88 0.60 -1.07
N GLY A 337 37.16 0.77 0.06
CA GLY A 337 37.70 0.54 1.40
C GLY A 337 38.66 1.63 1.88
N GLU A 338 38.80 2.72 1.13
CA GLU A 338 39.67 3.84 1.49
C GLU A 338 39.11 4.61 2.71
N PRO A 339 39.99 5.02 3.65
CA PRO A 339 39.58 5.80 4.80
C PRO A 339 39.20 7.23 4.39
N ILE A 340 38.22 7.81 5.07
CA ILE A 340 37.91 9.24 4.96
C ILE A 340 38.82 10.01 5.92
N GLU A 341 39.68 10.89 5.40
CA GLU A 341 40.50 11.76 6.23
C GLU A 341 39.65 12.80 6.96
N ILE A 342 39.72 12.78 8.29
CA ILE A 342 38.99 13.70 9.19
C ILE A 342 39.90 14.73 9.87
N SER A 343 41.20 14.66 9.63
CA SER A 343 42.20 15.56 10.22
C SER A 343 41.86 17.02 9.92
N GLY A 344 41.81 17.86 10.96
CA GLY A 344 41.53 19.29 10.83
C GLY A 344 40.05 19.69 10.82
N TYR A 345 39.12 18.74 10.95
CA TYR A 345 37.68 18.99 11.14
C TYR A 345 37.28 18.77 12.61
N ASN A 346 36.27 19.50 13.09
CA ASN A 346 35.80 19.41 14.48
C ASN A 346 34.68 18.38 14.65
N TYR A 347 33.84 18.19 13.63
CA TYR A 347 32.65 17.35 13.68
C TYR A 347 32.49 16.49 12.43
N MET A 348 31.89 15.31 12.60
CA MET A 348 31.44 14.42 11.53
C MET A 348 29.99 14.03 11.76
N PHE A 349 29.14 14.18 10.74
CA PHE A 349 27.75 13.68 10.74
C PHE A 349 27.54 12.67 9.61
N ASP A 350 26.69 11.69 9.86
CA ASP A 350 26.25 10.69 8.89
C ASP A 350 24.74 10.85 8.67
N SER A 351 24.35 11.28 7.46
CA SER A 351 22.97 11.63 7.14
C SER A 351 22.01 10.44 7.17
N ARG A 352 22.53 9.20 7.22
CA ARG A 352 21.70 7.99 7.30
C ARG A 352 21.08 7.82 8.68
N TYR A 353 21.69 8.41 9.70
CA TYR A 353 21.05 8.55 11.01
C TYR A 353 20.10 9.74 10.93
N ARG A 354 18.80 9.46 10.99
CA ARG A 354 17.75 10.48 10.89
C ARG A 354 17.85 11.44 12.08
N TYR A 355 18.36 12.64 11.83
CA TYR A 355 18.23 13.77 12.74
C TYR A 355 16.87 14.42 12.44
N ASP A 356 15.86 14.10 13.25
CA ASP A 356 14.49 14.65 13.09
C ASP A 356 14.53 16.19 12.95
N GLU A 357 13.62 16.76 12.15
CA GLU A 357 13.43 18.22 11.97
C GLU A 357 13.13 18.98 13.28
N LYS A 358 12.91 18.28 14.40
CA LYS A 358 12.66 18.89 15.70
C LYS A 358 13.95 19.39 16.30
N GLU A 359 13.98 20.70 16.60
CA GLU A 359 15.06 21.40 17.32
C GLU A 359 15.80 20.48 18.28
N SER A 360 16.98 19.99 17.88
CA SER A 360 17.85 19.34 18.83
C SER A 360 18.31 20.41 19.81
N ASN A 361 18.17 20.19 21.12
CA ASN A 361 18.76 21.05 22.15
C ASN A 361 20.30 20.96 22.21
N LEU A 362 20.92 20.37 21.20
CA LEU A 362 22.36 20.26 21.10
C LEU A 362 22.95 21.61 20.68
N PRO A 363 24.09 22.01 21.26
CA PRO A 363 24.76 23.26 20.94
C PRO A 363 25.28 23.30 19.50
N PHE A 364 25.43 22.15 18.84
CA PHE A 364 25.82 22.04 17.43
C PHE A 364 25.00 20.95 16.75
N SER A 365 24.36 21.26 15.62
CA SER A 365 23.46 20.32 14.95
C SER A 365 23.35 20.56 13.45
N ILE A 366 22.78 19.56 12.76
CA ILE A 366 22.53 19.60 11.33
C ILE A 366 21.07 19.26 11.06
N SER A 367 20.47 19.93 10.08
CA SER A 367 19.13 19.63 9.58
C SER A 367 19.17 19.51 8.07
N TYR A 368 18.49 18.50 7.54
CA TYR A 368 18.32 18.30 6.11
C TYR A 368 16.84 18.12 5.78
N ASP A 369 16.27 19.07 5.03
CA ASP A 369 14.89 18.99 4.57
C ASP A 369 14.84 18.28 3.22
N TYR A 370 14.25 17.08 3.19
CA TYR A 370 14.12 16.25 1.98
C TYR A 370 13.14 16.82 0.95
N ASN A 371 12.23 17.72 1.34
CA ASN A 371 11.29 18.34 0.40
C ASN A 371 11.95 19.49 -0.36
N SER A 372 12.72 20.33 0.34
CA SER A 372 13.46 21.45 -0.27
C SER A 372 14.87 21.07 -0.75
N ASN A 373 15.41 19.93 -0.30
CA ASN A 373 16.80 19.51 -0.46
C ASN A 373 17.82 20.51 0.10
N ILE A 374 17.44 21.23 1.17
CA ILE A 374 18.29 22.23 1.82
C ILE A 374 18.95 21.64 3.06
N LEU A 375 20.27 21.70 3.11
CA LEU A 375 21.11 21.38 4.26
C LEU A 375 21.39 22.64 5.07
N LYS A 376 21.22 22.57 6.39
CA LYS A 376 21.56 23.66 7.33
C LYS A 376 22.39 23.14 8.51
N ILE A 377 23.42 23.91 8.87
CA ILE A 377 24.25 23.66 10.07
C ILE A 377 23.96 24.76 11.08
N TYR A 378 23.75 24.37 12.33
CA TYR A 378 23.39 25.26 13.43
C TYR A 378 24.43 25.21 14.55
N GLN A 379 24.63 26.36 15.19
CA GLN A 379 25.31 26.47 16.47
C GLN A 379 24.47 27.34 17.40
N ASN A 380 24.08 26.82 18.57
CA ASN A 380 23.21 27.53 19.52
C ASN A 380 21.95 28.16 18.89
N LYS A 381 21.35 27.45 17.92
CA LYS A 381 20.20 27.87 17.07
C LYS A 381 20.51 28.88 15.95
N ASP A 382 21.71 29.45 15.90
CA ASP A 382 22.11 30.30 14.78
C ASP A 382 22.54 29.46 13.58
N VAL A 383 22.06 29.83 12.38
CA VAL A 383 22.46 29.17 11.13
C VAL A 383 23.88 29.60 10.75
N LEU A 384 24.79 28.64 10.72
CA LEU A 384 26.19 28.85 10.30
C LEU A 384 26.40 28.63 8.81
N TYR A 385 25.62 27.74 8.20
CA TYR A 385 25.78 27.31 6.82
C TYR A 385 24.46 26.83 6.24
N THR A 386 24.24 27.09 4.96
CA THR A 386 23.07 26.63 4.20
C THR A 386 23.51 26.23 2.81
N LYS A 387 23.05 25.06 2.33
CA LYS A 387 23.40 24.56 0.99
C LYS A 387 22.21 23.88 0.32
N ASP A 388 22.00 24.17 -0.96
CA ASP A 388 21.08 23.41 -1.80
C ASP A 388 21.80 22.15 -2.34
N MET A 389 21.35 20.98 -1.89
CA MET A 389 21.95 19.71 -2.28
C MET A 389 21.63 19.31 -3.73
N ASN A 390 20.65 19.95 -4.39
CA ASN A 390 20.39 19.72 -5.81
C ASN A 390 21.56 20.17 -6.70
N GLU A 391 22.41 21.09 -6.23
CA GLU A 391 23.62 21.49 -6.95
C GLU A 391 24.54 20.28 -7.20
N PHE A 392 24.63 19.35 -6.26
CA PHE A 392 25.45 18.13 -6.40
C PHE A 392 24.84 17.16 -7.42
N SER A 393 23.51 16.96 -7.37
CA SER A 393 22.79 16.21 -8.40
C SER A 393 23.06 16.78 -9.78
N LYS A 394 23.01 18.12 -9.93
CA LYS A 394 23.28 18.79 -11.20
C LYS A 394 24.72 18.56 -11.69
N LYS A 395 25.73 18.76 -10.83
CA LYS A 395 27.13 18.51 -11.19
C LYS A 395 27.38 17.08 -11.64
N LEU A 396 26.80 16.10 -10.94
CA LEU A 396 26.92 14.71 -11.32
C LEU A 396 26.21 14.45 -12.65
N ILE A 397 24.96 14.89 -12.84
CA ILE A 397 24.24 14.74 -14.12
C ILE A 397 25.00 15.40 -15.29
N ASP A 398 25.59 16.57 -15.10
CA ASP A 398 26.32 17.28 -16.14
C ASP A 398 27.61 16.53 -16.54
N LYS A 399 28.31 15.93 -15.58
CA LYS A 399 29.52 15.14 -15.85
C LYS A 399 29.22 13.77 -16.45
N TYR A 400 28.13 13.17 -16.00
CA TYR A 400 27.93 11.73 -16.12
C TYR A 400 26.68 11.33 -16.91
N GLY A 401 25.80 12.28 -17.21
CA GLY A 401 24.53 12.05 -17.86
C GLY A 401 23.48 11.44 -16.93
N LEU A 402 22.27 11.28 -17.45
CA LEU A 402 21.21 10.54 -16.78
C LEU A 402 21.52 9.05 -16.86
N ARG A 403 21.85 8.43 -15.73
CA ARG A 403 22.15 7.00 -15.62
C ARG A 403 21.23 6.35 -14.60
N GLY A 404 20.79 5.13 -14.90
CA GLY A 404 20.15 4.26 -13.90
C GLY A 404 21.17 3.69 -12.90
N LYS A 405 20.91 2.48 -12.37
CA LYS A 405 21.90 1.76 -11.57
C LYS A 405 23.11 1.39 -12.45
N GLY A 406 24.30 1.89 -12.12
CA GLY A 406 25.54 1.63 -12.84
C GLY A 406 26.72 1.43 -11.89
N GLU A 407 27.92 1.26 -12.45
CA GLU A 407 29.18 1.11 -11.69
C GLU A 407 29.42 2.31 -10.76
N GLY A 408 30.03 2.03 -9.60
CA GLY A 408 30.30 3.04 -8.59
C GLY A 408 31.22 4.15 -9.11
N ILE A 409 30.97 5.38 -8.70
CA ILE A 409 31.81 6.54 -9.01
C ILE A 409 32.97 6.60 -8.02
N ASN A 410 34.15 6.99 -8.49
CA ASN A 410 35.33 7.17 -7.66
C ASN A 410 35.00 8.10 -6.45
N PRO A 411 35.37 7.73 -5.20
CA PRO A 411 35.11 8.52 -3.99
C PRO A 411 35.48 10.01 -4.11
N ASN A 412 36.60 10.32 -4.77
CA ASN A 412 37.09 11.69 -4.93
C ASN A 412 36.14 12.56 -5.76
N GLU A 413 35.37 11.98 -6.66
CA GLU A 413 34.42 12.70 -7.50
C GLU A 413 33.02 12.83 -6.88
N MET A 414 32.76 12.08 -5.82
CA MET A 414 31.58 12.21 -4.97
C MET A 414 31.86 13.02 -3.70
N CYS A 415 33.04 13.62 -3.62
CA CYS A 415 33.46 14.47 -2.51
C CYS A 415 33.41 15.95 -2.94
N PHE A 416 32.79 16.79 -2.11
CA PHE A 416 32.65 18.21 -2.35
C PHE A 416 33.09 19.02 -1.13
N GLU A 417 33.92 20.03 -1.34
CA GLU A 417 34.32 20.99 -0.30
C GLU A 417 33.64 22.33 -0.54
N ASP A 418 33.23 22.98 0.54
CA ASP A 418 32.67 24.34 0.54
C ASP A 418 33.11 25.08 1.80
N GLU A 419 33.17 26.40 1.75
CA GLU A 419 33.71 27.22 2.82
C GLU A 419 33.07 28.60 2.85
N ASN A 420 32.66 29.05 4.03
CA ASN A 420 32.20 30.42 4.26
C ASN A 420 33.02 31.08 5.38
N SER A 421 32.59 32.25 5.86
CA SER A 421 33.29 32.99 6.92
C SER A 421 33.25 32.28 8.28
N LYS A 422 32.31 31.35 8.51
CA LYS A 422 32.07 30.69 9.81
C LYS A 422 32.52 29.23 9.84
N VAL A 423 32.41 28.50 8.72
CA VAL A 423 32.71 27.07 8.65
C VAL A 423 33.40 26.68 7.34
N LYS A 424 34.21 25.63 7.40
CA LYS A 424 34.66 24.83 6.25
C LYS A 424 33.97 23.47 6.32
N VAL A 425 33.38 23.02 5.22
CA VAL A 425 32.67 21.73 5.14
C VAL A 425 33.25 20.85 4.04
N LYS A 426 33.24 19.53 4.28
CA LYS A 426 33.55 18.49 3.30
C LYS A 426 32.43 17.46 3.30
N ILE A 427 31.76 17.30 2.17
CA ILE A 427 30.59 16.44 1.99
C ILE A 427 30.99 15.27 1.09
N GLN A 428 30.98 14.06 1.65
CA GLN A 428 31.18 12.81 0.91
C GLN A 428 29.83 12.17 0.62
N ILE A 429 29.37 12.24 -0.63
CA ILE A 429 28.12 11.60 -1.05
C ILE A 429 28.36 10.10 -1.17
N ILE A 430 27.51 9.31 -0.52
CA ILE A 430 27.50 7.85 -0.56
C ILE A 430 26.61 7.40 -1.72
N ASN A 431 25.40 7.96 -1.80
CA ASN A 431 24.51 7.77 -2.93
C ASN A 431 23.61 8.99 -3.09
N ILE A 432 23.14 9.19 -4.31
CA ILE A 432 22.20 10.27 -4.65
C ILE A 432 21.32 9.83 -5.81
N SER A 433 20.04 10.11 -5.70
CA SER A 433 19.04 9.67 -6.66
C SER A 433 17.93 10.70 -6.82
N GLY A 434 17.34 10.70 -8.01
CA GLY A 434 16.29 11.65 -8.31
C GLY A 434 15.75 11.53 -9.72
N THR A 435 14.97 12.53 -10.10
CA THR A 435 14.34 12.64 -11.41
C THR A 435 14.65 13.98 -12.04
N LYS A 436 14.88 14.00 -13.36
CA LYS A 436 14.95 15.20 -14.17
C LYS A 436 13.69 15.31 -15.02
N ASP A 437 12.94 16.38 -14.84
CA ASP A 437 11.73 16.63 -15.62
C ASP A 437 12.11 16.99 -17.07
N PRO A 438 11.65 16.24 -18.08
CA PRO A 438 12.00 16.49 -19.48
C PRO A 438 11.40 17.78 -20.04
N SER A 439 10.32 18.30 -19.45
CA SER A 439 9.61 19.50 -19.92
C SER A 439 10.19 20.79 -19.33
N THR A 440 10.50 20.77 -18.02
CA THR A 440 11.00 21.96 -17.31
C THR A 440 12.52 21.96 -17.13
N ARG A 441 13.19 20.85 -17.44
CA ARG A 441 14.61 20.57 -17.13
C ARG A 441 14.97 20.65 -15.64
N ASN A 442 13.97 20.77 -14.76
CA ASN A 442 14.19 20.84 -13.32
C ASN A 442 14.66 19.48 -12.79
N ILE A 443 15.64 19.54 -11.90
CA ILE A 443 16.19 18.37 -11.21
C ILE A 443 15.52 18.31 -9.84
N LYS A 444 14.92 17.16 -9.53
CA LYS A 444 14.41 16.85 -8.20
C LYS A 444 15.21 15.70 -7.61
N THR A 445 16.00 15.99 -6.60
CA THR A 445 16.64 14.96 -5.77
C THR A 445 15.58 14.33 -4.87
N ASN A 446 15.46 13.00 -4.92
CA ASN A 446 14.47 12.24 -4.16
C ASN A 446 15.10 11.52 -2.95
N GLY A 447 16.41 11.26 -3.00
CA GLY A 447 17.15 10.67 -1.89
C GLY A 447 18.65 10.93 -2.03
N ILE A 448 19.29 11.28 -0.92
CA ILE A 448 20.73 11.52 -0.82
C ILE A 448 21.22 11.01 0.54
N ASP A 449 22.29 10.23 0.51
CA ASP A 449 23.04 9.79 1.68
C ASP A 449 24.46 10.34 1.60
N PHE A 450 24.96 10.92 2.68
CA PHE A 450 26.27 11.54 2.73
C PHE A 450 26.87 11.55 4.14
N TYR A 451 28.20 11.61 4.20
CA TYR A 451 28.92 12.09 5.37
C TYR A 451 29.24 13.57 5.19
N ILE A 452 29.22 14.33 6.29
CA ILE A 452 29.70 15.71 6.30
C ILE A 452 30.69 15.93 7.45
N LEU A 453 31.86 16.45 7.10
CA LEU A 453 32.90 16.89 8.02
C LEU A 453 32.86 18.42 8.12
N ILE A 454 32.90 18.96 9.33
CA ILE A 454 32.72 20.38 9.59
C ILE A 454 33.85 20.90 10.47
N LYS A 455 34.52 21.95 10.01
CA LYS A 455 35.48 22.75 10.77
C LYS A 455 34.84 24.11 11.05
N VAL A 456 34.71 24.46 12.32
CA VAL A 456 34.27 25.80 12.75
C VAL A 456 35.50 26.70 12.77
N LYS A 457 35.38 27.91 12.23
CA LYS A 457 36.47 28.88 12.12
C LYS A 457 36.56 29.80 13.33
#